data_AF-A0A4Q5NSC1-F1
#
_entry.id   AF-A0A4Q5NSC1-F1
#
_cell.length_a   1.000
_cell.length_b   1.000
_cell.length_c   1.000
_cell.angle_alpha   90.00
_cell.angle_beta   90.00
_cell.angle_gamma   90.00
#
_symmetry.space_group_name_H-M   'P 1'
#
loop_
_entity.id
_entity.type
_entity.pdbx_description
1 polymer ?
#
loop_
_entity_poly.entity_id
_entity_poly.type
_entity_poly.pdbx_seq_one_letter_code
_entity_poly.pdbx_strand_id
1 'polypeptide(L)' 'MDSKNYAVINCFDGKSFEKFTTVDQDTGESQVVCKIDALTVELEEWTHRQQEAIARDMAAIGLKRPRKEKPDVKN' A
#
# COMPACT_ATOMS: atom_id res chain seq x y z
N MET A 1 -8.85 21.63 -14.75
CA MET A 1 -8.66 20.18 -14.55
C MET A 1 -9.17 19.86 -13.17
N ASP A 2 -10.26 19.10 -13.06
CA ASP A 2 -10.81 18.69 -11.77
C ASP A 2 -9.87 17.66 -11.14
N SER A 3 -9.05 18.10 -10.19
CA SER A 3 -8.20 17.19 -9.40
C SER A 3 -9.11 16.44 -8.44
N LYS A 4 -9.57 15.25 -8.84
CA LYS A 4 -10.32 14.36 -7.96
C LYS A 4 -9.35 13.80 -6.92
N ASN A 5 -9.58 14.11 -5.65
CA ASN A 5 -8.86 13.50 -4.54
C ASN A 5 -9.27 12.02 -4.45
N TYR A 6 -8.34 11.11 -4.73
CA TYR A 6 -8.54 9.67 -4.58
C TYR A 6 -7.95 9.20 -3.26
N ALA A 7 -8.74 8.44 -2.50
CA ALA A 7 -8.29 7.70 -1.34
C ALA A 7 -8.40 6.19 -1.65
N VAL A 8 -7.35 5.44 -1.35
CA VAL A 8 -7.35 3.99 -1.38
C VAL A 8 -7.40 3.50 0.05
N ILE A 9 -8.36 2.62 0.35
CA ILE A 9 -8.51 1.99 1.66
C ILE A 9 -8.67 0.50 1.42
N ASN A 10 -7.70 -0.28 1.90
CA ASN A 10 -7.73 -1.74 1.83
C ASN A 10 -7.67 -2.33 3.24
N CYS A 11 -8.26 -3.51 3.43
CA CYS A 11 -8.17 -4.25 4.69
C CYS A 11 -7.51 -5.60 4.44
N PHE A 12 -6.40 -5.87 5.15
CA PHE A 12 -5.66 -7.13 5.08
C PHE A 12 -5.13 -7.53 6.46
N ASP A 13 -5.13 -8.81 6.80
CA ASP A 13 -4.68 -9.35 8.10
C ASP A 13 -5.32 -8.60 9.30
N GLY A 14 -6.59 -8.20 9.16
CA GLY A 14 -7.32 -7.44 10.18
C GLY A 14 -6.87 -5.99 10.37
N LYS A 15 -6.02 -5.46 9.48
CA LYS A 15 -5.51 -4.07 9.53
C LYS A 15 -6.05 -3.22 8.39
N SER A 16 -6.20 -1.91 8.63
CA SER A 16 -6.51 -0.94 7.58
C SER A 16 -5.23 -0.39 6.95
N PHE A 17 -5.20 -0.30 5.63
CA PHE A 17 -4.14 0.31 4.84
C PHE A 17 -4.73 1.45 4.01
N GLU A 18 -4.43 2.68 4.39
CA GLU A 18 -4.98 3.88 3.76
C GLU A 18 -3.88 4.65 3.02
N LYS A 19 -4.18 5.12 1.80
CA LYS A 19 -3.29 5.98 1.02
C LYS A 19 -4.11 7.06 0.33
N PHE A 20 -3.79 8.32 0.57
CA PHE A 20 -4.53 9.45 0.00
C PHE A 20 -3.60 10.65 -0.23
N THR A 21 -4.01 11.54 -1.12
CA THR A 21 -3.33 12.82 -1.36
C THR A 21 -3.96 13.90 -0.48
N THR A 22 -3.12 14.68 0.20
CA THR A 22 -3.54 15.91 0.89
C THR A 22 -2.74 17.08 0.33
N VAL A 23 -3.29 18.28 0.46
CA VAL A 23 -2.60 19.52 0.11
C VAL A 23 -2.14 20.19 1.39
N ASP A 24 -0.88 20.58 1.45
CA ASP A 24 -0.34 21.41 2.52
C ASP A 24 -0.97 22.81 2.44
N GLN A 25 -1.51 23.31 3.56
CA GLN A 25 -2.25 24.57 3.56
C GLN A 25 -1.34 25.80 3.45
N ASP A 26 -0.08 25.68 3.85
CA ASP A 26 0.88 26.78 3.85
C ASP A 26 1.61 26.89 2.51
N THR A 27 1.97 25.76 1.90
CA THR A 27 2.71 25.71 0.64
C THR A 27 1.83 25.47 -0.60
N GLY A 28 0.61 24.95 -0.42
CA GLY A 28 -0.25 24.51 -1.51
C GLY A 28 0.26 23.24 -2.22
N GLU A 29 1.32 22.60 -1.72
CA GLU A 29 1.91 21.43 -2.32
C GLU A 29 1.10 20.17 -2.01
N SER A 30 0.94 19.30 -3.01
CA SER A 30 0.29 18.00 -2.83
C SER A 30 1.28 16.98 -2.28
N GLN A 31 0.93 16.33 -1.18
CA GLN A 31 1.70 15.25 -0.57
C GLN A 31 0.86 13.97 -0.45
N VAL A 32 1.55 12.84 -0.52
CA VAL A 32 0.95 11.51 -0.33
C VAL A 32 1.07 11.12 1.14
N VAL A 33 -0.05 10.80 1.76
CA VAL A 33 -0.10 10.31 3.14
C VAL A 33 -0.45 8.84 3.12
N CYS A 34 0.31 8.04 3.87
CA CYS A 34 0.10 6.62 4.05
C CYS A 34 -0.20 6.33 5.52
N LYS A 35 -1.24 5.53 5.80
CA LYS A 35 -1.58 5.11 7.16
C LYS A 35 -1.81 3.60 7.27
N ILE A 36 -1.46 3.06 8.43
CA ILE A 36 -1.82 1.72 8.88
C ILE A 36 -2.53 1.83 10.23
N ASP A 37 -3.77 1.36 10.33
CA ASP A 37 -4.58 1.46 11.55
C ASP A 37 -4.62 2.91 12.12
N ALA A 38 -4.88 3.88 11.24
CA ALA A 38 -4.85 5.32 11.49
C ALA A 38 -3.48 5.94 11.85
N LEU A 39 -2.40 5.16 11.97
CA LEU A 39 -1.04 5.65 12.21
C LEU A 39 -0.37 6.03 10.89
N THR A 40 0.13 7.27 10.80
CA THR A 40 0.91 7.72 9.65
C THR A 40 2.26 7.01 9.62
N VAL A 41 2.61 6.47 8.45
CA VAL A 41 3.87 5.76 8.20
C VAL A 41 4.47 6.21 6.88
N GLU A 42 5.76 5.94 6.69
CA GLU A 42 6.43 6.15 5.42
C GLU A 42 5.89 5.23 4.32
N LEU A 43 5.97 5.68 3.06
CA LEU A 43 5.46 4.92 1.90
C LEU A 43 6.14 3.54 1.77
N GLU A 44 7.43 3.45 2.09
CA GLU A 44 8.18 2.19 2.05
C GLU A 44 7.67 1.20 3.10
N GLU A 45 7.49 1.67 4.34
CA GLU A 45 6.90 0.86 5.42
C GLU A 45 5.48 0.42 5.06
N TRP A 46 4.66 1.35 4.56
CA TRP A 46 3.29 1.06 4.13
C TRP A 46 3.24 -0.07 3.10
N THR A 47 4.09 0.03 2.07
CA THR A 47 4.16 -0.95 0.98
C THR A 47 4.62 -2.31 1.51
N HIS A 48 5.67 -2.32 2.33
CA HIS A 48 6.21 -3.54 2.90
C HIS A 48 5.18 -4.27 3.77
N ARG A 49 4.57 -3.56 4.72
CA ARG A 49 3.59 -4.14 5.66
C ARG A 49 2.31 -4.59 4.96
N GLN A 50 1.89 -3.90 3.89
CA GLN A 50 0.76 -4.34 3.08
C GLN A 50 1.07 -5.67 2.37
N GLN A 51 2.25 -5.82 1.78
CA GLN A 51 2.65 -7.08 1.13
C GLN A 51 2.72 -8.25 2.13
N GLU A 52 3.15 -7.99 3.36
CA GLU A 52 3.15 -9.00 4.42
C GLU A 52 1.74 -9.37 4.89
N ALA A 53 0.83 -8.40 5.00
CA ALA A 53 -0.57 -8.64 5.36
C ALA A 53 -1.30 -9.46 4.28
N ILE A 54 -1.21 -9.03 3.02
CA ILE A 54 -1.77 -9.76 1.86
C ILE A 54 -1.29 -11.22 1.86
N ALA A 55 -0.02 -11.43 2.13
CA ALA A 55 0.54 -12.77 2.14
C ALA A 55 0.06 -13.66 3.28
N ARG A 56 -0.19 -13.08 4.46
CA ARG A 56 -0.75 -13.83 5.59
C ARG A 56 -2.19 -14.22 5.30
N ASP A 57 -2.97 -13.30 4.71
CA ASP A 57 -4.32 -13.62 4.23
C ASP A 57 -4.31 -14.71 3.16
N MET A 58 -3.42 -14.62 2.17
CA MET A 58 -3.26 -15.66 1.15
C MET A 58 -2.90 -17.01 1.76
N ALA A 59 -1.98 -17.04 2.73
CA ALA A 59 -1.59 -18.27 3.40
C ALA A 59 -2.76 -18.87 4.21
N ALA A 60 -3.58 -18.04 4.84
CA ALA A 60 -4.75 -18.48 5.60
C ALA A 60 -5.81 -19.17 4.72
N ILE A 61 -5.92 -18.79 3.44
CA ILE A 61 -6.80 -19.44 2.46
C ILE A 61 -6.12 -20.54 1.63
N GLY A 62 -4.89 -20.94 2.00
CA GLY A 62 -4.15 -22.01 1.32
C GLY A 62 -3.49 -21.61 0.00
N LEU A 63 -3.43 -20.32 -0.33
CA LEU A 63 -2.76 -19.79 -1.53
C LEU A 63 -1.30 -19.44 -1.23
N LYS A 64 -0.40 -19.76 -2.17
CA LYS A 64 1.01 -19.38 -2.10
C LYS A 64 1.24 -18.02 -2.78
N ARG A 65 2.13 -17.20 -2.23
CA ARG A 65 2.55 -15.94 -2.87
C ARG A 65 3.01 -16.21 -4.32
N PRO A 66 2.71 -15.31 -5.28
CA PRO A 66 3.24 -15.43 -6.62
C PRO A 66 4.77 -15.45 -6.56
N ARG A 67 5.39 -16.44 -7.20
CA ARG A 67 6.85 -16.49 -7.33
C ARG A 67 7.25 -15.33 -8.24
N LYS A 68 8.19 -14.48 -7.82
CA LYS A 68 8.84 -13.56 -8.77
C LYS A 68 9.50 -14.43 -9.84
N GLU A 69 8.96 -14.43 -11.05
CA GLU A 69 9.62 -15.05 -12.19
C GLU A 69 10.99 -14.39 -12.32
N LYS A 70 12.06 -15.19 -12.19
CA LYS A 70 13.37 -14.72 -12.61
C LYS A 70 13.28 -14.58 -14.13
N PRO A 71 13.77 -13.47 -14.73
CA PRO A 71 13.87 -13.43 -16.18
C PRO A 71 14.71 -14.61 -16.64
N ASP A 72 14.18 -15.40 -17.57
CA ASP A 72 14.90 -16.51 -18.19
C ASP A 72 16.19 -15.95 -18.84
N VAL A 73 17.32 -16.19 -18.19
CA VAL A 73 18.63 -16.00 -18.82
C VAL A 73 18.83 -17.18 -19.75
N LYS A 74 18.45 -17.01 -21.02
CA LYS A 74 18.90 -17.88 -22.11
C LYS A 74 20.36 -17.55 -22.40
N ASN A 75 21.27 -18.48 -22.08
CA ASN A 75 22.62 -18.54 -22.63
C ASN A 75 22.57 -19.02 -24.08
#